data_AF-A0A920TV08-F1
#
_entry.id   AF-A0A920TV08-F1
#
_cell.length_a   1.000
_cell.length_b   1.000
_cell.length_c   1.000
_cell.angle_alpha   90.00
_cell.angle_beta   90.00
_cell.angle_gamma   90.00
#
_symmetry.space_group_name_H-M   'P 1'
#
loop_
_entity.id
_entity.type
_entity.pdbx_description
1 polymer ?
#
loop_
_entity_poly.entity_id
_entity_poly.type
_entity_poly.pdbx_seq_one_letter_code
_entity_poly.pdbx_strand_id
1 'polypeptide(L)'
;MNVRELREFYKEEMEKAKADDVLLSLHIKSTMMRVSDPIIFGHCVSVYYQDVLEKHSPEMGELGVNPDNGIAELYTKLEALTDEKRAEIESDISDVYNVRPKLMMVNSDRGITNFHVPSDVIIDATMPVMIRDGGKTWGPDNELHDTVAMIPDRSYATLYQAVIDDCKEHGAFDPATLGSVSNVGLMAQKAEEYGSHDKTFKAPGNGTIRVVDSAGTTLMEQLVEEGDIFRMCQTKDEPIQDWVKLGVTRARLTGSPSIFWLDPNRAHDAELIKKVDKYLPGPRHNWTGDPDKDHCGCNTI
;
A
#
# COMPACT_ATOMS: atom_id res chain seq x y z
N MET A 1 0.67 -0.25 -12.72
CA MET A 1 0.92 1.08 -12.14
C MET A 1 1.66 1.89 -13.17
N ASN A 2 1.07 2.98 -13.68
CA ASN A 2 1.77 3.89 -14.58
C ASN A 2 2.76 4.74 -13.77
N VAL A 3 4.05 4.65 -14.10
CA VAL A 3 5.11 5.29 -13.31
C VAL A 3 5.14 6.80 -13.50
N ARG A 4 4.81 7.30 -14.69
CA ARG A 4 4.71 8.73 -14.95
C ARG A 4 3.65 9.37 -14.06
N GLU A 5 2.45 8.79 -14.00
CA GLU A 5 1.37 9.29 -13.14
C GLU A 5 1.66 9.08 -11.66
N LEU A 6 2.32 7.99 -11.27
CA LEU A 6 2.79 7.79 -9.89
C LEU A 6 3.73 8.91 -9.45
N ARG A 7 4.68 9.30 -10.31
CA ARG A 7 5.63 10.38 -10.01
C ARG A 7 4.95 11.74 -9.97
N GLU A 8 3.94 11.97 -10.80
CA GLU A 8 3.14 13.19 -10.76
C GLU A 8 2.33 13.28 -9.46
N PHE A 9 1.66 12.19 -9.08
CA PHE A 9 0.98 12.07 -7.78
C PHE A 9 1.91 12.44 -6.62
N TYR A 10 3.12 11.89 -6.58
CA TYR A 10 4.07 12.23 -5.52
C TYR A 10 4.45 13.72 -5.49
N LYS A 11 4.66 14.33 -6.66
CA LYS A 11 4.94 15.78 -6.71
C LYS A 11 3.77 16.58 -6.16
N GLU A 12 2.56 16.28 -6.62
CA GLU A 12 1.35 16.98 -6.17
C GLU A 12 1.14 16.85 -4.66
N GLU A 13 1.27 15.65 -4.10
CA GLU A 13 1.12 15.44 -2.66
C GLU A 13 2.23 16.09 -1.84
N MET A 14 3.47 16.13 -2.35
CA MET A 14 4.56 16.88 -1.71
C MET A 14 4.29 18.38 -1.66
N GLU A 15 3.79 18.96 -2.76
CA GLU A 15 3.44 20.38 -2.80
C GLU A 15 2.25 20.70 -1.90
N LYS A 16 1.24 19.82 -1.83
CA LYS A 16 0.11 19.95 -0.88
C LYS A 16 0.58 19.91 0.57
N ALA A 17 1.35 18.89 0.96
CA ALA A 17 1.87 18.77 2.33
C ALA A 17 2.67 20.01 2.74
N LYS A 18 3.47 20.57 1.82
CA LYS A 18 4.23 21.79 2.05
C LYS A 18 3.34 23.02 2.18
N ALA A 19 2.33 23.16 1.31
CA ALA A 19 1.41 24.30 1.34
C ALA A 19 0.58 24.33 2.63
N ASP A 20 0.20 23.15 3.13
CA ASP A 20 -0.59 23.00 4.35
C ASP A 20 0.27 22.99 5.64
N ASP A 21 1.60 23.06 5.52
CA ASP A 21 2.59 22.94 6.62
C ASP A 21 2.36 21.70 7.50
N VAL A 22 2.09 20.57 6.86
CA VAL A 22 1.91 19.26 7.49
C VAL A 22 3.05 18.32 7.10
N LEU A 23 3.20 17.23 7.84
CA LEU A 23 4.17 16.19 7.49
C LEU A 23 3.75 15.48 6.20
N LEU A 24 4.74 14.90 5.54
CA LEU A 24 4.56 13.97 4.44
C LEU A 24 4.96 12.56 4.90
N SER A 25 4.11 11.57 4.63
CA SER A 25 4.41 10.17 4.90
C SER A 25 3.99 9.26 3.75
N LEU A 26 4.75 8.18 3.52
CA LEU A 26 4.47 7.13 2.55
C LEU A 26 4.24 5.82 3.30
N HIS A 27 3.11 5.17 3.01
CA HIS A 27 2.71 3.92 3.65
C HIS A 27 2.52 2.82 2.61
N ILE A 28 3.42 1.84 2.61
CA ILE A 28 3.45 0.70 1.68
C ILE A 28 3.85 -0.58 2.44
N LYS A 29 4.05 -1.71 1.75
CA LYS A 29 4.36 -3.01 2.39
C LYS A 29 5.55 -3.71 1.72
N SER A 30 6.68 -3.02 1.62
CA SER A 30 7.93 -3.45 0.94
C SER A 30 8.47 -4.83 1.34
N THR A 31 8.34 -5.23 2.61
CA THR A 31 8.82 -6.53 3.12
C THR A 31 8.04 -7.72 2.57
N MET A 32 6.74 -7.52 2.32
CA MET A 32 5.84 -8.54 1.76
C MET A 32 5.78 -8.42 0.25
N MET A 33 5.53 -7.21 -0.27
CA MET A 33 5.44 -6.92 -1.71
C MET A 33 6.82 -6.64 -2.31
N ARG A 34 7.70 -7.65 -2.23
CA ARG A 34 9.16 -7.53 -2.48
C ARG A 34 9.59 -7.05 -3.86
N VAL A 35 8.68 -7.03 -4.84
CA VAL A 35 8.97 -6.58 -6.21
C VAL A 35 8.37 -5.20 -6.46
N SER A 36 7.05 -5.04 -6.28
CA SER A 36 6.37 -3.78 -6.60
C SER A 36 6.75 -2.64 -5.66
N ASP A 37 6.70 -2.89 -4.35
CA ASP A 37 6.70 -1.82 -3.36
C ASP A 37 8.06 -1.15 -3.21
N PRO A 38 9.22 -1.85 -3.28
CA PRO A 38 10.51 -1.19 -3.38
C PRO A 38 10.63 -0.24 -4.58
N ILE A 39 10.05 -0.59 -5.74
CA ILE A 39 10.06 0.28 -6.94
C ILE A 39 9.16 1.51 -6.71
N ILE A 40 7.97 1.29 -6.13
CA ILE A 40 7.03 2.38 -5.77
C ILE A 40 7.69 3.35 -4.78
N PHE A 41 8.41 2.82 -3.79
CA PHE A 41 9.19 3.57 -2.82
C PHE A 41 10.32 4.35 -3.48
N GLY A 42 11.12 3.69 -4.31
CA GLY A 42 12.25 4.31 -4.99
C GLY A 42 11.82 5.47 -5.88
N HIS A 43 10.66 5.39 -6.53
CA HIS A 43 10.11 6.53 -7.26
C HIS A 43 9.76 7.71 -6.34
N CYS A 44 9.22 7.47 -5.14
CA CYS A 44 8.95 8.52 -4.16
C CYS A 44 10.26 9.20 -3.70
N VAL A 45 11.25 8.40 -3.30
CA VAL A 45 12.60 8.88 -2.92
C VAL A 45 13.22 9.68 -4.06
N SER A 46 13.13 9.18 -5.30
CA SER A 46 13.68 9.85 -6.48
C SER A 46 13.01 11.18 -6.79
N VAL A 47 11.71 11.34 -6.48
CA VAL A 47 11.02 12.62 -6.65
C VAL A 47 11.41 13.59 -5.54
N TYR A 48 11.47 13.12 -4.29
CA TYR A 48 11.78 13.98 -3.14
C TYR A 48 13.21 14.56 -3.23
N TYR A 49 14.19 13.73 -3.57
CA TYR A 49 15.61 14.10 -3.68
C TYR A 49 16.06 14.38 -5.13
N GLN A 50 15.12 14.71 -6.03
CA GLN A 50 15.39 14.85 -7.47
C GLN A 50 16.58 15.77 -7.77
N ASP A 51 16.62 16.95 -7.14
CA ASP A 51 17.67 17.95 -7.40
C ASP A 51 19.08 17.44 -7.07
N VAL A 52 19.22 16.67 -5.99
CA VAL A 52 20.49 16.05 -5.58
C VAL A 52 20.89 14.95 -6.56
N LEU A 53 19.95 14.07 -6.91
CA LEU A 53 20.21 12.93 -7.79
C LEU A 53 20.56 13.39 -9.21
N GLU A 54 19.97 14.49 -9.68
CA GLU A 54 20.29 15.09 -10.98
C GLU A 54 21.63 15.82 -10.96
N LYS A 55 21.91 16.64 -9.93
CA LYS A 55 23.17 17.39 -9.80
C LYS A 55 24.38 16.47 -9.73
N HIS A 56 24.26 15.35 -9.02
CA HIS A 56 25.35 14.37 -8.78
C HIS A 56 25.18 13.06 -9.53
N SER A 57 24.46 13.09 -10.65
CA SER A 57 24.17 11.91 -11.48
C SER A 57 25.41 11.05 -11.80
N PRO A 58 26.58 11.61 -12.14
CA PRO A 58 27.78 10.83 -12.41
C PRO A 58 28.23 10.01 -11.18
N GLU A 59 28.29 10.65 -10.01
CA GLU A 59 28.67 10.01 -8.74
C GLU A 59 27.64 8.95 -8.33
N MET A 60 26.33 9.23 -8.48
CA MET A 60 25.26 8.26 -8.20
C MET A 60 25.40 7.01 -9.08
N GLY A 61 25.75 7.20 -10.36
CA GLY A 61 25.97 6.12 -11.31
C GLY A 61 27.20 5.27 -10.97
N GLU A 62 28.32 5.89 -10.64
CA GLU A 62 29.55 5.19 -10.26
C GLU A 62 29.40 4.38 -8.97
N LEU A 63 28.71 4.93 -7.97
CA LEU A 63 28.39 4.26 -6.71
C LEU A 63 27.27 3.21 -6.86
N GLY A 64 26.56 3.21 -8.00
CA GLY A 64 25.42 2.35 -8.27
C GLY A 64 24.27 2.56 -7.28
N VAL A 65 24.00 3.80 -6.88
CA VAL A 65 22.95 4.16 -5.91
C VAL A 65 21.59 3.67 -6.41
N ASN A 66 20.83 3.00 -5.55
CA ASN A 66 19.49 2.51 -5.88
C ASN A 66 18.43 3.13 -4.94
N PRO A 67 17.65 4.11 -5.42
CA PRO A 67 16.58 4.73 -4.62
C PRO A 67 15.57 3.74 -4.03
N ASP A 68 15.39 2.56 -4.65
CA ASP A 68 14.49 1.50 -4.15
C ASP A 68 14.86 1.01 -2.74
N ASN A 69 16.11 1.22 -2.29
CA ASN A 69 16.60 0.84 -0.96
C ASN A 69 16.57 1.99 0.06
N GLY A 70 16.21 3.21 -0.36
CA GLY A 70 16.11 4.39 0.50
C GLY A 70 17.39 5.19 0.72
N ILE A 71 17.24 6.35 1.38
CA ILE A 71 18.32 7.33 1.53
C ILE A 71 19.46 6.82 2.43
N ALA A 72 19.21 5.84 3.30
CA ALA A 72 20.25 5.21 4.11
C ALA A 72 21.31 4.49 3.25
N GLU A 73 20.90 3.88 2.13
CA GLU A 73 21.86 3.30 1.18
C GLU A 73 22.73 4.40 0.57
N LEU A 74 22.15 5.54 0.18
CA LEU A 74 22.91 6.66 -0.35
C LEU A 74 23.98 7.11 0.65
N TYR A 75 23.60 7.42 1.90
CA TYR A 75 24.56 7.83 2.93
C TYR A 75 25.70 6.81 3.12
N THR A 76 25.38 5.52 3.09
CA THR A 76 26.40 4.45 3.19
C THR A 76 27.35 4.47 1.99
N LYS A 77 26.83 4.67 0.78
CA LYS A 77 27.64 4.70 -0.45
C LYS A 77 28.51 5.93 -0.58
N LEU A 78 28.09 7.06 -0.02
CA LEU A 78 28.89 8.29 0.00
C LEU A 78 30.19 8.14 0.80
N GLU A 79 30.31 7.15 1.69
CA GLU A 79 31.55 6.86 2.42
C GLU A 79 32.72 6.43 1.51
N ALA A 80 32.43 6.01 0.27
CA ALA A 80 33.46 5.66 -0.71
C ALA A 80 34.05 6.88 -1.45
N LEU A 81 33.46 8.07 -1.30
CA LEU A 81 33.92 9.31 -1.93
C LEU A 81 34.97 10.03 -1.09
N THR A 82 35.59 11.07 -1.64
CA THR A 82 36.44 11.97 -0.85
C THR A 82 35.59 12.77 0.13
N ASP A 83 36.19 13.19 1.25
CA ASP A 83 35.51 13.98 2.27
C ASP A 83 34.87 15.26 1.70
N GLU A 84 35.54 15.93 0.74
CA GLU A 84 35.01 17.14 0.10
C GLU A 84 33.76 16.85 -0.72
N LYS A 85 33.77 15.79 -1.53
CA LYS A 85 32.63 15.44 -2.39
C LYS A 85 31.48 14.87 -1.56
N ARG A 86 31.77 14.07 -0.54
CA ARG A 86 30.78 13.61 0.43
C ARG A 86 30.09 14.78 1.12
N ALA A 87 30.86 15.74 1.64
CA ALA A 87 30.32 16.92 2.31
C ALA A 87 29.48 17.80 1.37
N GLU A 88 29.88 17.93 0.10
CA GLU A 88 29.08 18.62 -0.92
C GLU A 88 27.70 17.98 -1.08
N ILE A 89 27.65 16.66 -1.29
CA ILE A 89 26.40 15.92 -1.50
C ILE A 89 25.53 15.93 -0.23
N GLU A 90 26.13 15.73 0.94
CA GLU A 90 25.40 15.79 2.22
C GLU A 90 24.81 17.19 2.48
N SER A 91 25.52 18.25 2.09
CA SER A 91 25.00 19.63 2.14
C SER A 91 23.81 19.81 1.21
N ASP A 92 23.88 19.33 -0.03
CA ASP A 92 22.75 19.43 -0.96
C ASP A 92 21.53 18.62 -0.48
N ILE A 93 21.74 17.46 0.17
CA ILE A 93 20.65 16.71 0.81
C ILE A 93 20.03 17.52 1.96
N SER A 94 20.84 18.21 2.75
CA SER A 94 20.35 19.11 3.81
C SER A 94 19.48 20.23 3.24
N ASP A 95 19.87 20.80 2.10
CA ASP A 95 19.11 21.83 1.40
C ASP A 95 17.75 21.33 0.89
N VAL A 96 17.66 20.07 0.47
CA VAL A 96 16.37 19.43 0.12
C VAL A 96 15.39 19.52 1.29
N TYR A 97 15.82 19.22 2.52
CA TYR A 97 14.93 19.28 3.69
C TYR A 97 14.46 20.69 4.03
N ASN A 98 15.18 21.73 3.59
CA ASN A 98 14.77 23.13 3.78
C ASN A 98 13.72 23.59 2.76
N VAL A 99 13.65 22.93 1.60
CA VAL A 99 12.75 23.32 0.49
C VAL A 99 11.57 22.38 0.29
N ARG A 100 11.65 21.12 0.75
CA ARG A 100 10.58 20.11 0.65
C ARG A 100 9.71 20.09 1.91
N PRO A 101 8.50 19.49 1.86
CA PRO A 101 7.71 19.26 3.08
C PRO A 101 8.50 18.42 4.08
N LYS A 102 8.30 18.67 5.38
CA LYS A 102 8.91 17.86 6.44
C LYS A 102 8.40 16.43 6.33
N LEU A 103 9.28 15.46 6.55
CA LEU A 103 8.92 14.05 6.53
C LEU A 103 8.47 13.56 7.91
N MET A 104 7.56 12.59 7.92
CA MET A 104 7.38 11.70 9.07
C MET A 104 8.73 11.07 9.46
N MET A 105 8.99 11.03 10.76
CA MET A 105 10.17 10.43 11.36
C MET A 105 9.86 9.04 11.89
N VAL A 106 10.77 8.10 11.61
CA VAL A 106 10.84 6.80 12.30
C VAL A 106 11.54 6.97 13.65
N ASN A 107 12.57 7.82 13.69
CA ASN A 107 13.26 8.20 14.91
C ASN A 107 13.84 9.61 14.78
N SER A 108 13.21 10.59 15.45
CA SER A 108 13.59 12.01 15.35
C SER A 108 14.97 12.28 15.94
N ASP A 109 15.32 11.69 17.09
CA ASP A 109 16.62 11.87 17.75
C ASP A 109 17.81 11.45 16.88
N ARG A 110 17.59 10.47 16.00
CA ARG A 110 18.60 9.91 15.09
C ARG A 110 18.48 10.45 13.67
N GLY A 111 17.54 11.34 13.39
CA GLY A 111 17.27 11.86 12.05
C GLY A 111 16.76 10.80 11.06
N ILE A 112 16.22 9.67 11.54
CA ILE A 112 15.73 8.59 10.67
C ILE A 112 14.32 8.95 10.19
N THR A 113 14.20 9.29 8.91
CA THR A 113 12.97 9.65 8.22
C THR A 113 12.23 8.43 7.65
N ASN A 114 10.97 8.62 7.25
CA ASN A 114 10.17 7.65 6.51
C ASN A 114 10.81 7.18 5.18
N PHE A 115 11.78 7.92 4.64
CA PHE A 115 12.48 7.58 3.40
C PHE A 115 13.85 6.91 3.61
N HIS A 116 14.25 6.64 4.88
CA HIS A 116 15.53 6.00 5.18
C HIS A 116 15.61 4.56 4.67
N VAL A 117 14.65 3.72 5.07
CA VAL A 117 14.62 2.30 4.70
C VAL A 117 13.18 1.93 4.33
N PRO A 118 12.94 1.29 3.18
CA PRO A 118 11.58 0.99 2.70
C PRO A 118 10.77 0.09 3.65
N SER A 119 11.43 -0.67 4.53
CA SER A 119 10.81 -1.61 5.46
C SER A 119 10.46 -1.02 6.82
N ASP A 120 10.90 0.20 7.14
CA ASP A 120 10.70 0.78 8.47
C ASP A 120 9.24 1.17 8.72
N VAL A 121 8.55 1.63 7.67
CA VAL A 121 7.13 2.02 7.72
C VAL A 121 6.31 1.01 6.93
N ILE A 122 5.52 0.23 7.66
CA ILE A 122 4.67 -0.83 7.10
C ILE A 122 3.21 -0.43 7.26
N ILE A 123 2.48 -0.28 6.16
CA ILE A 123 1.14 0.31 6.10
C ILE A 123 0.16 -0.26 7.12
N ASP A 124 0.10 -1.59 7.28
CA ASP A 124 -0.85 -2.28 8.16
C ASP A 124 -0.53 -2.15 9.65
N ALA A 125 0.71 -1.78 10.00
CA ALA A 125 1.09 -1.44 11.36
C ALA A 125 1.02 0.06 11.64
N THR A 126 1.42 0.88 10.66
CA THR A 126 1.64 2.32 10.87
C THR A 126 0.38 3.16 10.68
N MET A 127 -0.49 2.82 9.73
CA MET A 127 -1.75 3.55 9.54
C MET A 127 -2.67 3.47 10.78
N PRO A 128 -2.88 2.29 11.41
CA PRO A 128 -3.68 2.22 12.63
C PRO A 128 -3.10 3.02 13.80
N VAL A 129 -1.77 3.07 13.94
CA VAL A 129 -1.10 3.87 14.99
C VAL A 129 -1.32 5.36 14.75
N MET A 130 -1.13 5.82 13.51
CA MET A 130 -1.35 7.21 13.13
C MET A 130 -2.81 7.65 13.36
N ILE A 131 -3.79 6.80 13.01
CA ILE A 131 -5.21 7.06 13.29
C ILE A 131 -5.47 7.12 14.81
N ARG A 132 -4.97 6.14 15.58
CA ARG A 132 -5.12 6.09 17.04
C ARG A 132 -4.55 7.35 17.70
N ASP A 133 -3.41 7.83 17.21
CA ASP A 133 -2.71 9.01 17.75
C ASP A 133 -3.28 10.32 17.16
N GLY A 134 -4.54 10.30 16.71
CA GLY A 134 -5.30 11.49 16.31
C GLY A 134 -5.06 11.94 14.87
N GLY A 135 -4.65 11.04 13.99
CA GLY A 135 -4.27 11.36 12.60
C GLY A 135 -2.89 11.99 12.48
N LYS A 136 -2.04 11.83 13.50
CA LYS A 136 -0.74 12.50 13.61
C LYS A 136 0.43 11.53 13.56
N THR A 137 1.60 12.04 13.14
CA THR A 137 2.87 11.30 13.15
C THR A 137 4.00 12.16 13.69
N TRP A 138 5.14 11.53 14.00
CA TRP A 138 6.29 12.21 14.62
C TRP A 138 7.06 13.04 13.60
N GLY A 139 7.30 14.30 13.92
CA GLY A 139 8.09 15.23 13.12
C GLY A 139 9.57 15.29 13.55
N PRO A 140 10.40 16.06 12.81
CA PRO A 140 11.82 16.24 13.13
C PRO A 140 12.10 16.88 14.50
N ASP A 141 11.12 17.61 15.05
CA ASP A 141 11.16 18.23 16.37
C ASP A 141 10.78 17.28 17.52
N ASN A 142 10.55 16.01 17.21
CA ASN A 142 10.10 14.98 18.15
C ASN A 142 8.74 15.30 18.78
N GLU A 143 7.83 15.91 18.01
CA GLU A 143 6.44 16.16 18.37
C GLU A 143 5.48 15.57 17.33
N LEU A 144 4.19 15.47 17.70
CA LEU A 144 3.14 14.95 16.82
C LEU A 144 2.53 16.06 15.95
N HIS A 145 2.48 15.82 14.64
CA HIS A 145 1.91 16.74 13.65
C HIS A 145 0.94 16.02 12.72
N ASP A 146 0.01 16.77 12.12
CA ASP A 146 -0.82 16.25 11.04
C ASP A 146 0.05 15.84 9.85
N THR A 147 -0.44 14.91 9.02
CA THR A 147 0.31 14.37 7.90
C THR A 147 -0.56 14.13 6.67
N VAL A 148 0.03 14.31 5.49
CA VAL A 148 -0.45 13.69 4.25
C VAL A 148 0.10 12.27 4.19
N ALA A 149 -0.78 11.29 4.45
CA ALA A 149 -0.45 9.87 4.39
C ALA A 149 -0.66 9.29 2.98
N MET A 150 0.40 9.31 2.17
CA MET A 150 0.38 8.80 0.81
C MET A 150 0.27 7.27 0.79
N ILE A 151 -0.80 6.77 0.16
CA ILE A 151 -0.99 5.37 -0.24
C ILE A 151 -1.30 5.38 -1.74
N PRO A 152 -0.32 5.11 -2.61
CA PRO A 152 -0.46 5.40 -4.05
C PRO A 152 -1.55 4.59 -4.77
N ASP A 153 -1.80 3.35 -4.34
CA ASP A 153 -2.82 2.50 -4.95
C ASP A 153 -4.16 2.60 -4.23
N ARG A 154 -5.22 2.91 -5.01
CA ARG A 154 -6.57 3.12 -4.51
C ARG A 154 -7.28 1.87 -3.99
N SER A 155 -6.75 0.65 -4.21
CA SER A 155 -7.45 -0.59 -3.87
C SER A 155 -7.79 -0.69 -2.38
N TYR A 156 -6.94 -0.14 -1.51
CA TYR A 156 -7.13 -0.20 -0.06
C TYR A 156 -7.01 1.16 0.65
N ALA A 157 -6.50 2.19 -0.04
CA ALA A 157 -6.30 3.52 0.54
C ALA A 157 -7.59 4.13 1.10
N THR A 158 -8.71 3.95 0.39
CA THR A 158 -10.02 4.52 0.73
C THR A 158 -10.58 4.00 2.06
N LEU A 159 -10.17 2.80 2.49
CA LEU A 159 -10.57 2.24 3.77
C LEU A 159 -10.01 3.08 4.92
N TYR A 160 -8.73 3.45 4.85
CA TYR A 160 -8.12 4.29 5.88
C TYR A 160 -8.71 5.70 5.89
N GLN A 161 -8.98 6.26 4.70
CA GLN A 161 -9.62 7.57 4.60
C GLN A 161 -11.00 7.56 5.27
N ALA A 162 -11.81 6.51 5.07
CA ALA A 162 -13.11 6.39 5.71
C ALA A 162 -13.00 6.37 7.25
N VAL A 163 -12.01 5.68 7.82
CA VAL A 163 -11.78 5.69 9.29
C VAL A 163 -11.31 7.06 9.77
N ILE A 164 -10.44 7.75 9.02
CA ILE A 164 -9.99 9.10 9.36
C ILE A 164 -11.17 10.07 9.38
N ASP A 165 -12.06 10.00 8.38
CA ASP A 165 -13.22 10.88 8.28
C ASP A 165 -14.24 10.59 9.38
N ASP A 166 -14.46 9.31 9.72
CA ASP A 166 -15.29 8.91 10.87
C ASP A 166 -14.75 9.47 12.19
N CYS A 167 -13.44 9.35 12.43
CA CYS A 167 -12.81 9.93 13.63
C CYS A 167 -12.86 11.47 13.64
N LYS A 168 -12.81 12.14 12.48
CA LYS A 168 -12.98 13.60 12.40
C LYS A 168 -14.41 14.02 12.76
N GLU A 169 -15.41 13.25 12.35
CA GLU A 169 -16.82 13.54 12.61
C GLU A 169 -17.25 13.18 14.04
N HIS A 170 -16.78 12.04 14.56
CA HIS A 170 -17.28 11.43 15.80
C HIS A 170 -16.27 11.44 16.95
N GLY A 171 -15.03 11.85 16.71
CA GLY A 171 -13.95 11.78 17.68
C GLY A 171 -13.29 10.40 17.74
N ALA A 172 -12.33 10.24 18.65
CA ALA A 172 -11.63 8.99 18.84
C ALA A 172 -12.56 7.87 19.36
N PHE A 173 -12.32 6.63 18.93
CA PHE A 173 -13.03 5.47 19.47
C PHE A 173 -12.83 5.33 20.99
N ASP A 174 -13.91 5.03 21.70
CA ASP A 174 -13.88 4.70 23.13
C ASP A 174 -13.77 3.16 23.33
N PRO A 175 -12.61 2.63 23.77
CA PRO A 175 -12.43 1.20 23.95
C PRO A 175 -13.36 0.57 25.00
N ALA A 176 -13.94 1.35 25.92
CA ALA A 176 -14.86 0.84 26.93
C ALA A 176 -16.24 0.48 26.36
N THR A 177 -16.60 1.07 25.22
CA THR A 177 -17.92 0.91 24.59
C THR A 177 -17.87 0.40 23.15
N LEU A 178 -16.69 0.42 22.51
CA LEU A 178 -16.48 -0.06 21.15
C LEU A 178 -16.86 -1.54 21.01
N GLY A 179 -17.54 -1.86 19.91
CA GLY A 179 -17.79 -3.24 19.50
C GLY A 179 -16.53 -3.97 19.03
N SER A 180 -16.72 -5.06 18.29
CA SER A 180 -15.61 -5.81 17.70
C SER A 180 -15.90 -6.16 16.24
N VAL A 181 -14.87 -6.08 15.40
CA VAL A 181 -14.89 -6.52 14.01
C VAL A 181 -13.91 -7.68 13.88
N SER A 182 -14.44 -8.88 13.65
CA SER A 182 -13.64 -10.07 13.36
C SER A 182 -13.42 -10.23 11.86
N ASN A 183 -12.32 -10.86 11.44
CA ASN A 183 -11.99 -11.07 10.04
C ASN A 183 -11.96 -12.57 9.67
N VAL A 184 -12.48 -12.89 8.48
CA VAL A 184 -12.30 -14.18 7.80
C VAL A 184 -11.64 -13.88 6.45
N GLY A 185 -10.32 -14.09 6.38
CA GLY A 185 -9.51 -13.71 5.21
C GLY A 185 -9.33 -14.83 4.18
N LEU A 186 -9.44 -14.48 2.91
CA LEU A 186 -9.07 -15.33 1.79
C LEU A 186 -7.54 -15.31 1.60
N MET A 187 -6.85 -16.37 2.00
CA MET A 187 -5.37 -16.41 1.95
C MET A 187 -4.77 -17.74 1.48
N ALA A 188 -5.59 -18.80 1.40
CA ALA A 188 -5.10 -20.13 1.09
C ALA A 188 -4.46 -20.19 -0.31
N GLN A 189 -3.35 -20.94 -0.40
CA GLN A 189 -2.59 -21.14 -1.63
C GLN A 189 -2.04 -19.86 -2.27
N LYS A 190 -1.62 -18.88 -1.44
CA LYS A 190 -1.09 -17.58 -1.89
C LYS A 190 -2.10 -16.84 -2.78
N ALA A 191 -3.32 -16.73 -2.27
CA ALA A 191 -4.38 -16.01 -2.97
C ALA A 191 -3.98 -14.56 -3.29
N GLU A 192 -4.45 -14.06 -4.43
CA GLU A 192 -4.39 -12.66 -4.81
C GLU A 192 -2.95 -12.11 -4.91
N GLU A 193 -2.66 -10.96 -4.31
CA GLU A 193 -1.36 -10.28 -4.37
C GLU A 193 -0.22 -11.09 -3.75
N TYR A 194 -0.49 -11.91 -2.72
CA TYR A 194 0.52 -12.71 -2.05
C TYR A 194 1.16 -13.76 -2.96
N GLY A 195 0.47 -14.14 -4.04
CA GLY A 195 0.97 -15.05 -5.06
C GLY A 195 1.59 -14.37 -6.27
N SER A 196 1.72 -13.05 -6.29
CA SER A 196 1.99 -12.28 -7.53
C SER A 196 3.47 -12.00 -7.83
N HIS A 197 4.40 -12.28 -6.90
CA HIS A 197 5.78 -11.80 -6.99
C HIS A 197 6.52 -12.27 -8.26
N ASP A 198 6.34 -13.54 -8.64
CA ASP A 198 6.90 -14.14 -9.86
C ASP A 198 6.21 -13.68 -11.16
N LYS A 199 5.13 -12.91 -11.01
CA LYS A 199 4.30 -12.34 -12.10
C LYS A 199 4.27 -10.82 -12.04
N THR A 200 5.25 -10.21 -11.37
CA THR A 200 5.41 -8.76 -11.25
C THR A 200 6.72 -8.34 -11.89
N PHE A 201 6.69 -7.33 -12.76
CA PHE A 201 7.89 -6.85 -13.44
C PHE A 201 7.73 -5.40 -13.91
N LYS A 202 8.86 -4.72 -14.13
CA LYS A 202 8.91 -3.44 -14.84
C LYS A 202 8.73 -3.69 -16.33
N ALA A 203 7.83 -2.97 -16.96
CA ALA A 203 7.63 -3.01 -18.40
C ALA A 203 8.96 -2.61 -19.09
N PRO A 204 9.49 -3.44 -20.00
CA PRO A 204 10.81 -3.21 -20.59
C PRO A 204 10.81 -2.13 -21.69
N GLY A 205 9.64 -1.58 -22.03
CA GLY A 205 9.47 -0.61 -23.08
C GLY A 205 7.99 -0.29 -23.30
N ASN A 206 7.73 0.71 -24.13
CA ASN A 206 6.38 1.12 -24.50
C ASN A 206 5.70 0.03 -25.34
N GLY A 207 4.47 -0.34 -25.02
CA GLY A 207 3.72 -1.33 -25.79
C GLY A 207 2.53 -1.93 -25.06
N THR A 208 2.27 -3.22 -25.31
CA THR A 208 1.15 -3.96 -24.73
C THR A 208 1.65 -5.26 -24.11
N ILE A 209 1.36 -5.45 -22.82
CA ILE A 209 1.54 -6.75 -22.16
C ILE A 209 0.26 -7.55 -22.37
N ARG A 210 0.39 -8.78 -22.88
CA ARG A 210 -0.74 -9.69 -23.14
C ARG A 210 -0.58 -10.97 -22.34
N VAL A 211 -1.69 -11.45 -21.82
CA VAL A 211 -1.82 -12.79 -21.23
C VAL A 211 -2.55 -13.65 -22.24
N VAL A 212 -1.90 -14.70 -22.73
CA VAL A 212 -2.43 -15.59 -23.77
C VAL A 212 -2.59 -17.01 -23.24
N ASP A 213 -3.59 -17.73 -23.72
CA ASP A 213 -3.74 -19.17 -23.47
C ASP A 213 -2.80 -20.00 -24.35
N SER A 214 -2.83 -21.32 -24.18
CA SER A 214 -2.02 -22.26 -24.97
C SER A 214 -2.41 -22.34 -26.45
N ALA A 215 -3.60 -21.86 -26.83
CA ALA A 215 -4.04 -21.75 -28.22
C ALA A 215 -3.65 -20.40 -28.86
N GLY A 216 -3.05 -19.49 -28.10
CA GLY A 216 -2.69 -18.14 -28.53
C GLY A 216 -3.82 -17.12 -28.42
N THR A 217 -4.95 -17.48 -27.82
CA THR A 217 -6.05 -16.54 -27.55
C THR A 217 -5.62 -15.55 -26.50
N THR A 218 -5.79 -14.25 -26.76
CA THR A 218 -5.53 -13.21 -25.75
C THR A 218 -6.67 -13.20 -24.73
N LEU A 219 -6.34 -13.40 -23.46
CA LEU A 219 -7.25 -13.41 -22.33
C LEU A 219 -7.34 -12.03 -21.67
N MET A 220 -6.21 -11.34 -21.56
CA MET A 220 -6.09 -9.99 -21.00
C MET A 220 -4.99 -9.23 -21.74
N GLU A 221 -5.15 -7.92 -21.86
CA GLU A 221 -4.14 -7.04 -22.43
C GLU A 221 -4.11 -5.70 -21.69
N GLN A 222 -2.92 -5.11 -21.58
CA GLN A 222 -2.70 -3.84 -20.88
C GLN A 222 -1.66 -3.02 -21.65
N LEU A 223 -2.02 -1.80 -22.01
CA LEU A 223 -1.07 -0.80 -22.50
C LEU A 223 -0.14 -0.38 -21.38
N VAL A 224 1.16 -0.27 -21.68
CA VAL A 224 2.21 0.11 -20.72
C VAL A 224 3.24 1.02 -21.35
N GLU A 225 3.82 1.89 -20.52
CA GLU A 225 5.02 2.66 -20.82
C GLU A 225 6.26 1.98 -20.22
N GLU A 226 7.45 2.32 -20.70
CA GLU A 226 8.72 1.83 -20.13
C GLU A 226 8.82 2.15 -18.64
N GLY A 227 9.18 1.14 -17.84
CA GLY A 227 9.31 1.27 -16.39
C GLY A 227 8.01 1.03 -15.61
N ASP A 228 6.84 1.03 -16.26
CA ASP A 228 5.56 0.75 -15.60
C ASP A 228 5.59 -0.58 -14.84
N ILE A 229 4.97 -0.61 -13.66
CA ILE A 229 4.91 -1.85 -12.87
C ILE A 229 3.69 -2.63 -13.32
N PHE A 230 3.91 -3.75 -14.01
CA PHE A 230 2.89 -4.72 -14.35
C PHE A 230 2.84 -5.84 -13.31
N ARG A 231 1.64 -6.32 -13.01
CA ARG A 231 1.40 -7.41 -12.07
C ARG A 231 0.23 -8.27 -12.52
N MET A 232 0.34 -9.58 -12.35
CA MET A 232 -0.78 -10.51 -12.46
C MET A 232 -0.97 -11.31 -11.16
N CYS A 233 -2.21 -11.38 -10.69
CA CYS A 233 -2.60 -12.12 -9.50
C CYS A 233 -3.42 -13.36 -9.88
N GLN A 234 -3.50 -14.33 -8.97
CA GLN A 234 -4.29 -15.54 -9.17
C GLN A 234 -4.96 -15.95 -7.86
N THR A 235 -6.21 -16.38 -7.97
CA THR A 235 -6.97 -16.95 -6.85
C THR A 235 -7.71 -18.18 -7.36
N LYS A 236 -7.53 -19.30 -6.69
CA LYS A 236 -8.13 -20.58 -7.09
C LYS A 236 -9.53 -20.72 -6.52
N ASP A 237 -10.33 -21.56 -7.16
CA ASP A 237 -11.74 -21.75 -6.80
C ASP A 237 -11.90 -22.44 -5.44
N GLU A 238 -11.07 -23.44 -5.12
CA GLU A 238 -11.17 -24.18 -3.85
C GLU A 238 -10.91 -23.28 -2.62
N PRO A 239 -9.87 -22.42 -2.59
CA PRO A 239 -9.73 -21.38 -1.58
C PRO A 239 -10.96 -20.48 -1.39
N ILE A 240 -11.65 -20.11 -2.49
CA ILE A 240 -12.83 -19.23 -2.43
C ILE A 240 -14.01 -19.97 -1.80
N GLN A 241 -14.24 -21.23 -2.18
CA GLN A 241 -15.30 -22.05 -1.58
C GLN A 241 -15.08 -22.23 -0.07
N ASP A 242 -13.85 -22.52 0.36
CA ASP A 242 -13.51 -22.68 1.78
C ASP A 242 -13.68 -21.37 2.55
N TRP A 243 -13.23 -20.24 1.96
CA TRP A 243 -13.41 -18.91 2.53
C TRP A 243 -14.89 -18.55 2.76
N VAL A 244 -15.75 -18.76 1.76
CA VAL A 244 -17.21 -18.53 1.90
C VAL A 244 -17.81 -19.44 2.96
N LYS A 245 -17.46 -20.73 2.96
CA LYS A 245 -17.93 -21.70 3.96
C LYS A 245 -17.52 -21.28 5.37
N LEU A 246 -16.28 -20.86 5.57
CA LEU A 246 -15.77 -20.40 6.86
C LEU A 246 -16.49 -19.12 7.31
N GLY A 247 -16.70 -18.16 6.41
CA GLY A 247 -17.46 -16.94 6.68
C GLY A 247 -18.87 -17.23 7.20
N VAL A 248 -19.64 -18.05 6.48
CA VAL A 248 -20.98 -18.48 6.89
C VAL A 248 -20.97 -19.23 8.21
N THR A 249 -19.98 -20.12 8.40
CA THR A 249 -19.83 -20.87 9.65
C THR A 249 -19.60 -19.93 10.83
N ARG A 250 -18.73 -18.93 10.68
CA ARG A 250 -18.46 -17.94 11.74
C ARG A 250 -19.67 -17.07 12.03
N ALA A 251 -20.34 -16.55 11.00
CA ALA A 251 -21.58 -15.78 11.13
C ALA A 251 -22.63 -16.53 11.96
N ARG A 252 -22.86 -17.81 11.64
CA ARG A 252 -23.81 -18.66 12.34
C ARG A 252 -23.40 -18.96 13.78
N LEU A 253 -22.13 -19.24 14.03
CA LEU A 253 -21.64 -19.56 15.37
C LEU A 253 -21.67 -18.35 16.32
N THR A 254 -21.37 -17.15 15.82
CA THR A 254 -21.35 -15.94 16.66
C THR A 254 -22.69 -15.23 16.69
N GLY A 255 -23.57 -15.49 15.73
CA GLY A 255 -24.81 -14.73 15.53
C GLY A 255 -24.55 -13.29 15.06
N SER A 256 -23.32 -12.96 14.67
CA SER A 256 -22.94 -11.62 14.21
C SER A 256 -23.25 -11.48 12.71
N PRO A 257 -23.74 -10.31 12.26
CA PRO A 257 -23.80 -10.00 10.83
C PRO A 257 -22.41 -10.16 10.19
N SER A 258 -22.38 -10.61 8.94
CA SER A 258 -21.15 -10.76 8.16
C SER A 258 -21.28 -10.03 6.83
N ILE A 259 -20.22 -9.31 6.47
CA ILE A 259 -20.17 -8.47 5.27
C ILE A 259 -19.00 -8.96 4.42
N PHE A 260 -19.25 -9.21 3.14
CA PHE A 260 -18.20 -9.41 2.15
C PHE A 260 -17.79 -8.06 1.60
N TRP A 261 -16.51 -7.70 1.75
CA TRP A 261 -15.96 -6.42 1.30
C TRP A 261 -15.41 -6.62 -0.12
N LEU A 262 -16.21 -6.32 -1.13
CA LEU A 262 -15.88 -6.57 -2.53
C LEU A 262 -16.36 -5.39 -3.39
N ASP A 263 -15.45 -4.65 -4.02
CA ASP A 263 -15.83 -3.50 -4.84
C ASP A 263 -16.32 -3.97 -6.23
N PRO A 264 -17.61 -3.82 -6.58
CA PRO A 264 -18.13 -4.27 -7.88
C PRO A 264 -17.48 -3.55 -9.08
N ASN A 265 -16.79 -2.42 -8.86
CA ASN A 265 -16.06 -1.69 -9.91
C ASN A 265 -14.63 -2.22 -10.12
N ARG A 266 -14.13 -3.13 -9.26
CA ARG A 266 -12.87 -3.84 -9.48
C ARG A 266 -13.15 -5.15 -10.21
N ALA A 267 -12.55 -5.32 -11.38
CA ALA A 267 -12.79 -6.51 -12.21
C ALA A 267 -12.53 -7.83 -11.47
N HIS A 268 -11.50 -7.88 -10.61
CA HIS A 268 -11.22 -9.04 -9.76
C HIS A 268 -12.35 -9.33 -8.76
N ASP A 269 -12.74 -8.32 -7.99
CA ASP A 269 -13.79 -8.42 -6.98
C ASP A 269 -15.14 -8.75 -7.63
N ALA A 270 -15.44 -8.23 -8.83
CA ALA A 270 -16.64 -8.60 -9.59
C ALA A 270 -16.70 -10.11 -9.92
N GLU A 271 -15.57 -10.76 -10.20
CA GLU A 271 -15.51 -12.22 -10.37
C GLU A 271 -15.63 -12.96 -9.03
N LEU A 272 -15.11 -12.39 -7.94
CA LEU A 272 -15.30 -12.94 -6.59
C LEU A 272 -16.77 -12.86 -6.15
N ILE A 273 -17.46 -11.75 -6.42
CA ILE A 273 -18.89 -11.56 -6.12
C ILE A 273 -19.71 -12.69 -6.76
N LYS A 274 -19.50 -12.97 -8.06
CA LYS A 274 -20.19 -14.09 -8.76
C LYS A 274 -19.96 -15.44 -8.07
N LYS A 275 -18.76 -15.67 -7.54
CA LYS A 275 -18.44 -16.91 -6.81
C LYS A 275 -19.05 -16.94 -5.42
N VAL A 276 -19.02 -15.82 -4.70
CA VAL A 276 -19.70 -15.66 -3.41
C VAL A 276 -21.20 -15.93 -3.58
N ASP A 277 -21.87 -15.28 -4.52
CA ASP A 277 -23.30 -15.48 -4.79
C ASP A 277 -23.64 -16.94 -5.14
N LYS A 278 -22.74 -17.61 -5.87
CA LYS A 278 -22.89 -19.03 -6.23
C LYS A 278 -22.72 -19.96 -5.02
N TYR A 279 -21.78 -19.66 -4.12
CA TYR A 279 -21.41 -20.53 -3.00
C TYR A 279 -22.12 -20.21 -1.69
N LEU A 280 -22.71 -19.03 -1.59
CA LEU A 280 -23.59 -18.68 -0.49
C LEU A 280 -24.78 -19.65 -0.49
N PRO A 281 -25.15 -20.17 0.69
CA PRO A 281 -26.30 -21.03 0.77
C PRO A 281 -27.56 -20.22 0.46
N GLY A 282 -28.21 -20.50 -0.69
CA GLY A 282 -29.59 -20.09 -0.89
C GLY A 282 -30.52 -20.79 0.13
N PRO A 283 -31.84 -20.48 0.15
CA PRO A 283 -32.81 -21.11 1.07
C PRO A 283 -32.92 -22.66 0.94
N ARG A 284 -32.15 -23.30 0.05
CA ARG A 284 -32.08 -24.75 -0.16
C ARG A 284 -30.76 -25.39 0.28
N HIS A 285 -29.74 -24.62 0.64
CA HIS A 285 -28.47 -25.14 1.12
C HIS A 285 -28.52 -25.24 2.64
N ASN A 286 -29.22 -26.29 3.08
CA ASN A 286 -29.40 -26.64 4.49
C ASN A 286 -28.07 -27.21 5.03
N TRP A 287 -27.18 -26.34 5.51
CA TRP A 287 -26.13 -26.75 6.43
C TRP A 287 -26.79 -26.94 7.79
N THR A 288 -27.40 -28.12 7.98
CA THR A 288 -28.23 -28.43 9.15
C THR A 288 -27.54 -28.05 10.45
N GLY A 289 -28.11 -27.05 11.10
CA GLY A 289 -28.37 -27.15 12.52
C GLY A 289 -29.27 -26.01 12.96
N ASP A 290 -30.37 -26.43 13.57
CA ASP A 290 -31.43 -25.68 14.21
C ASP A 290 -32.27 -24.77 13.30
N PRO A 291 -33.51 -25.19 12.92
CA PRO A 291 -34.40 -24.45 12.02
C PRO A 291 -35.07 -23.21 12.64
N ASP A 292 -34.78 -22.85 13.89
CA ASP A 292 -35.49 -21.77 14.60
C ASP A 292 -34.77 -20.39 14.59
N LYS A 293 -33.77 -20.17 13.73
CA LYS A 293 -33.03 -18.88 13.64
C LYS A 293 -32.77 -18.39 12.21
N ASP A 294 -33.83 -18.28 11.41
CA ASP A 294 -33.78 -17.84 10.00
C ASP A 294 -33.62 -16.32 9.79
N HIS A 295 -32.72 -15.65 10.52
CA HIS A 295 -32.34 -14.25 10.25
C HIS A 295 -30.81 -14.08 10.31
N CYS A 296 -30.09 -14.66 9.35
CA CYS A 296 -28.67 -14.34 9.14
C CYS A 296 -28.55 -13.50 7.86
N GLY A 297 -28.58 -12.17 8.03
CA GLY A 297 -28.35 -11.22 6.93
C GLY A 297 -26.86 -11.17 6.60
N CYS A 298 -26.45 -11.91 5.56
CA CYS A 298 -25.19 -11.65 4.87
C CYS A 298 -25.50 -10.68 3.72
N ASN A 299 -24.96 -9.46 3.80
CA ASN A 299 -25.07 -8.48 2.72
C ASN A 299 -23.68 -8.33 2.06
N THR A 300 -23.67 -8.29 0.73
CA THR A 300 -22.52 -7.84 -0.07
C THR A 300 -22.60 -6.31 -0.14
N ILE A 301 -21.52 -5.62 0.21
CA ILE A 301 -21.40 -4.16 0.05
C ILE A 301 -20.25 -3.89 -0.89
#